data_AF-A0A2V6B6Q7-F1
#
_entry.id   AF-A0A2V6B6Q7-F1
#
_cell.length_a   1.000
_cell.length_b   1.000
_cell.length_c   1.000
_cell.angle_alpha   90.00
_cell.angle_beta   90.00
_cell.angle_gamma   90.00
#
_symmetry.space_group_name_H-M   'P 1'
#
loop_
_entity.id
_entity.type
_entity.pdbx_description
1 polymer ?
#
loop_
_entity_poly.entity_id
_entity_poly.type
_entity_poly.pdbx_seq_one_letter_code
_entity_poly.pdbx_strand_id
1 'polypeptide(L)' 'KPDTMEFWQGHLNRLHDRFRYTRQQDDSWRIDRLAP' A
#
# COMPACT_ATOMS: atom_id res chain seq x y z
N LYS A 1 16.07 2.01 6.78
CA LYS A 1 15.01 1.11 6.27
C LYS A 1 13.74 1.97 6.17
N PRO A 2 12.93 1.88 5.11
CA PRO A 2 11.71 2.67 5.01
C PRO A 2 10.66 2.17 6.00
N ASP A 3 9.95 3.11 6.63
CA ASP A 3 8.87 2.82 7.60
C ASP A 3 7.51 2.64 6.92
N THR A 4 7.38 3.11 5.67
CA THR A 4 6.16 3.01 4.86
C THR A 4 6.51 2.84 3.39
N MET A 5 5.73 2.05 2.66
CA MET A 5 5.82 1.90 1.20
C MET A 5 4.42 2.00 0.60
N GLU A 6 4.28 2.63 -0.56
CA GLU A 6 3.01 2.71 -1.30
C GLU A 6 3.16 2.12 -2.69
N PHE A 7 2.24 1.24 -3.06
CA PHE A 7 2.16 0.61 -4.38
C PHE A 7 0.89 1.04 -5.08
N TRP A 8 1.06 1.44 -6.34
CA TRP A 8 0.01 1.93 -7.20
C TRP A 8 -0.07 1.04 -8.42
N GLN A 9 -1.15 0.29 -8.54
CA GLN A 9 -1.41 -0.54 -9.71
C GLN A 9 -2.46 0.14 -10.57
N GLY A 10 -2.07 0.55 -11.78
CA GLY A 10 -2.99 1.10 -12.75
C GLY A 10 -3.84 0.01 -13.41
N HIS A 11 -5.16 0.18 -13.40
CA HIS A 11 -6.07 -0.58 -14.26
C HIS A 11 -6.57 0.30 -15.43
N LEU A 12 -6.93 -0.34 -16.54
CA LEU A 12 -7.44 0.29 -17.77
C LEU A 12 -8.69 1.17 -17.54
N ASN A 13 -9.46 0.89 -16.48
CA ASN A 13 -10.69 1.59 -16.12
C ASN A 13 -10.48 2.84 -15.24
N ARG A 14 -9.25 3.32 -15.06
CA ARG A 14 -8.88 4.45 -14.17
C ARG A 14 -9.19 4.22 -12.68
N LEU A 15 -9.62 3.02 -12.29
CA LEU A 15 -9.74 2.65 -10.89
C LEU A 15 -8.38 2.10 -10.45
N HIS A 16 -7.57 2.99 -9.88
CA HIS A 16 -6.25 2.62 -9.39
C HIS A 16 -6.38 1.83 -8.08
N ASP A 17 -5.75 0.66 -8.04
CA ASP A 17 -5.53 -0.04 -6.79
C ASP A 17 -4.35 0.59 -6.07
N ARG A 18 -4.60 0.97 -4.82
CA ARG A 18 -3.63 1.62 -3.96
C ARG A 18 -3.40 0.74 -2.74
N PHE A 19 -2.17 0.30 -2.53
CA PHE A 19 -1.78 -0.47 -1.37
C PHE A 19 -0.76 0.30 -0.56
N ARG A 20 -1.01 0.47 0.74
CA ARG A 20 -0.05 1.05 1.68
C ARG A 20 0.47 -0.05 2.59
N TYR A 21 1.79 -0.15 2.67
CA TYR A 21 2.50 -1.03 3.57
C TYR A 21 3.09 -0.19 4.70
N THR A 22 2.71 -0.48 5.94
CA THR A 22 3.21 0.21 7.12
C THR A 22 3.93 -0.77 8.02
N ARG A 23 5.19 -0.46 8.36
CA ARG A 23 5.98 -1.31 9.24
C ARG A 23 5.49 -1.17 10.68
N GLN A 24 5.22 -2.29 11.32
CA GLN A 24 4.77 -2.35 12.71
C GLN A 24 5.98 -2.50 13.66
N GLN A 25 5.74 -2.30 14.96
CA GLN A 25 6.78 -2.40 15.99
C GLN A 25 7.36 -3.82 16.14
N ASP A 26 6.60 -4.84 15.78
CA ASP A 26 7.00 -6.26 15.78
C ASP A 26 7.71 -6.69 14.48
N ASP A 27 8.13 -5.71 13.66
CA ASP A 27 8.76 -5.92 12.36
C ASP A 27 7.86 -6.59 11.29
N SER A 28 6.57 -6.77 11.58
CA SER A 28 5.56 -7.18 10.60
C SER A 28 5.14 -6.01 9.70
N TRP A 29 4.53 -6.34 8.56
CA TRP A 29 3.96 -5.35 7.64
C TRP A 29 2.44 -5.39 7.71
N ARG A 30 1.83 -4.24 8.01
CA ARG A 30 0.40 -4.03 7.82
C ARG A 30 0.16 -3.56 6.39
N ILE A 31 -0.84 -4.15 5.73
CA ILE A 31 -1.24 -3.80 4.37
C ILE A 31 -2.65 -3.22 4.41
N ASP A 32 -2.80 -2.00 3.91
CA ASP A 32 -4.09 -1.31 3.80
C ASP A 32 -4.39 -1.06 2.31
N ARG A 33 -5.59 -1.45 1.87
CA ARG A 33 -6.10 -1.09 0.53
C ARG A 33 -6.79 0.26 0.63
N LEU A 34 -6.29 1.26 -0.09
CA LEU A 34 -6.91 2.57 -0.18
C LEU A 34 -7.86 2.58 -1.38
N ALA A 35 -9.04 3.17 -1.19
CA ALA A 35 -9.91 3.46 -2.32
C ALA A 35 -9.20 4.44 -3.30
N PRO A 36 -9.47 4.34 -4.61
CA PRO A 36 -8.97 5.30 -5.59
C PRO A 36 -9.34 6.73 -5.21
#